data_AF-A0A429MLP6-F1
#
_entry.id   AF-A0A429MLP6-F1
#
_cell.length_a   1.000
_cell.length_b   1.000
_cell.length_c   1.000
_cell.angle_alpha   90.00
_cell.angle_beta   90.00
_cell.angle_gamma   90.00
#
_symmetry.space_group_name_H-M   'P 1'
#
loop_
_entity.id
_entity.type
_entity.pdbx_description
1 polymer ?
#
loop_
_entity_poly.entity_id
_entity_poly.type
_entity_poly.pdbx_seq_one_letter_code
_entity_poly.pdbx_strand_id
1 'polypeptide(L)'
;MNNDRTKKLGEGLSNRHITMISIGGVIGAGLFVGSSSAIAKAGPAVILAYLITSIMVFLVMRMLGEMAVLEPDTGSFSTYARKAIGPWAG
;
A
#
# COMPACT_ATOMS: atom_id res chain seq x y z
N MET A 1 9.25 31.27 -30.93
CA MET A 1 8.02 30.54 -30.52
C MET A 1 8.48 29.22 -29.91
N ASN A 2 8.60 29.17 -28.58
CA ASN A 2 9.19 28.03 -27.87
C ASN A 2 8.15 26.93 -27.65
N ASN A 3 8.60 25.69 -27.73
CA ASN A 3 7.82 24.48 -27.96
C ASN A 3 7.44 23.79 -26.64
N ASP A 4 6.39 24.26 -25.96
CA ASP A 4 5.86 23.60 -24.77
C ASP A 4 4.90 22.47 -25.16
N ARG A 5 5.46 21.37 -25.69
CA ARG A 5 4.75 20.09 -25.75
C ARG A 5 4.60 19.57 -24.32
N THR A 6 3.54 20.00 -23.63
CA THR A 6 3.04 19.34 -22.42
C THR A 6 2.83 17.87 -22.76
N LYS A 7 3.79 17.04 -22.35
CA LYS A 7 3.76 15.58 -22.47
C LYS A 7 2.56 15.12 -21.66
N LYS A 8 1.40 14.94 -22.31
CA LYS A 8 0.24 14.31 -21.68
C LYS A 8 0.74 12.98 -21.11
N LEU A 9 0.62 12.82 -19.80
CA LEU A 9 0.86 11.54 -19.15
C LEU A 9 -0.02 10.51 -19.88
N GLY A 10 0.57 9.37 -20.23
CA GLY A 10 -0.18 8.28 -20.86
C GLY A 10 -1.40 7.92 -20.01
N GLU A 11 -2.44 7.37 -20.64
CA GLU A 11 -3.65 6.91 -19.95
C GLU A 11 -3.29 6.19 -18.64
N GLY A 12 -4.01 6.54 -17.57
CA GLY A 12 -3.72 6.09 -16.21
C GLY A 12 -3.53 4.57 -16.11
N LEU A 13 -2.79 4.13 -15.10
CA LEU A 13 -2.57 2.71 -14.84
C LEU A 13 -3.89 1.96 -14.83
N SER A 14 -4.05 1.02 -15.78
CA SER A 14 -5.19 0.11 -15.79
C SER A 14 -5.26 -0.66 -14.48
N ASN A 15 -6.47 -1.03 -14.05
CA ASN A 15 -6.71 -1.79 -12.82
C ASN A 15 -5.82 -3.05 -12.73
N ARG A 16 -5.57 -3.71 -13.87
CA ARG A 16 -4.65 -4.88 -13.95
C ARG A 16 -3.21 -4.52 -13.60
N HIS A 17 -2.70 -3.38 -14.07
CA HIS A 17 -1.34 -2.94 -13.75
C HIS A 17 -1.20 -2.65 -12.25
N ILE A 18 -2.20 -2.00 -11.66
CA ILE A 18 -2.22 -1.71 -10.22
C ILE A 18 -2.20 -3.01 -9.40
N THR A 19 -3.00 -4.00 -9.78
CA THR A 19 -3.00 -5.32 -9.13
C THR A 19 -1.68 -6.07 -9.31
N MET A 20 -1.04 -5.98 -10.49
CA MET A 20 0.28 -6.61 -10.68
C MET A 20 1.36 -5.94 -9.82
N ILE A 21 1.33 -4.61 -9.70
CA ILE A 21 2.25 -3.85 -8.84
C ILE A 21 2.09 -4.28 -7.37
N SER A 22 0.85 -4.41 -6.88
CA SER A 22 0.60 -4.79 -5.49
C SER A 22 1.04 -6.24 -5.21
N ILE A 23 0.72 -7.19 -6.09
CA ILE A 23 1.16 -8.59 -5.97
C ILE A 23 2.68 -8.69 -5.97
N GLY A 24 3.35 -8.00 -6.91
CA GLY A 24 4.81 -8.00 -7.02
C GLY A 24 5.49 -7.45 -5.76
N GLY A 25 4.96 -6.36 -5.20
CA GLY A 25 5.49 -5.76 -3.96
C GLY A 25 5.31 -6.68 -2.74
N VAL A 26 4.12 -7.25 -2.57
CA VAL A 26 3.81 -8.12 -1.42
C VAL A 26 4.64 -9.41 -1.45
N ILE A 27 4.79 -10.04 -2.63
CA ILE A 27 5.60 -11.26 -2.74
C ILE A 27 7.09 -10.93 -2.63
N GLY A 28 7.60 -9.94 -3.38
CA GLY A 28 9.02 -9.61 -3.43
C GLY A 28 9.57 -9.06 -2.11
N ALA A 29 9.08 -7.89 -1.69
CA ALA A 29 9.57 -7.22 -0.48
C ALA A 29 8.96 -7.79 0.81
N GLY A 30 7.69 -8.22 0.78
CA GLY A 30 7.01 -8.75 1.95
C GLY A 30 7.46 -10.17 2.29
N LEU A 31 7.07 -11.13 1.44
CA LEU A 31 7.33 -12.54 1.71
C LEU A 31 8.81 -12.90 1.55
N PHE A 32 9.48 -12.56 0.45
CA PHE A 32 10.84 -13.05 0.23
C PHE A 32 11.89 -12.36 1.10
N VAL A 33 11.87 -11.02 1.21
CA VAL A 33 12.85 -10.30 2.04
C VAL A 33 12.59 -10.49 3.54
N GLY A 34 11.32 -10.54 3.95
CA GLY A 34 10.95 -10.61 5.37
C GLY A 34 10.91 -12.02 5.97
N SER A 35 10.54 -13.05 5.20
CA SER A 35 10.24 -14.38 5.77
C SER A 35 11.45 -15.06 6.37
N SER A 36 12.65 -14.89 5.80
CA SER A 36 13.87 -15.52 6.34
C SER A 36 14.10 -15.12 7.80
N SER A 37 14.00 -13.82 8.11
CA SER A 37 14.15 -13.31 9.47
C SER A 37 12.96 -13.65 10.37
N ALA A 38 11.73 -13.63 9.82
CA ALA A 38 10.52 -13.92 10.57
C ALA A 38 10.49 -15.38 11.03
N ILE A 39 10.84 -16.31 10.13
CA ILE A 39 10.94 -17.75 10.43
C ILE A 39 12.07 -17.99 11.43
N ALA A 40 13.24 -17.37 11.27
CA ALA A 40 14.35 -17.53 12.20
C ALA A 40 14.03 -17.08 13.63
N LYS A 41 13.20 -16.03 13.79
CA LYS A 41 12.81 -15.49 15.10
C LYS A 41 11.61 -16.20 15.73
N ALA A 42 10.58 -16.49 14.94
CA ALA A 42 9.31 -17.00 15.44
C ALA A 42 9.18 -18.54 15.35
N GLY A 43 10.02 -19.20 14.54
CA GLY A 43 9.92 -20.64 14.31
C GLY A 43 8.54 -21.04 13.77
N PRO A 44 7.98 -22.21 14.17
CA PRO A 44 6.66 -22.66 13.73
C PRO A 44 5.52 -21.68 14.05
N ALA A 45 5.69 -20.82 15.06
CA ALA A 45 4.69 -19.82 15.44
C ALA A 45 4.55 -18.67 14.41
N VAL A 46 5.41 -18.61 13.39
CA VAL A 46 5.35 -17.60 12.32
C VAL A 46 4.00 -17.62 11.58
N ILE A 47 3.36 -18.78 11.49
CA ILE A 47 2.03 -18.92 10.85
C ILE A 47 0.98 -18.12 11.65
N LEU A 48 0.98 -18.25 12.98
CA LEU A 48 0.08 -17.48 13.85
C LEU A 48 0.39 -15.99 13.79
N ALA A 49 1.68 -15.63 13.78
CA ALA A 49 2.10 -14.23 13.65
C ALA A 49 1.63 -13.61 12.33
N TYR A 50 1.77 -14.33 11.21
CA TYR A 50 1.27 -13.87 9.92
C TYR A 50 -0.24 -13.79 9.87
N LEU A 51 -0.97 -14.71 10.50
CA LEU A 51 -2.42 -14.69 10.53
C LEU A 51 -2.94 -13.46 11.27
N ILE A 52 -2.44 -13.19 12.49
CA ILE A 52 -2.83 -12.02 13.29
C ILE A 52 -2.46 -10.72 12.55
N THR A 53 -1.24 -10.64 12.02
CA THR A 53 -0.78 -9.46 11.28
C THR A 53 -1.63 -9.22 10.02
N SER A 54 -1.99 -10.29 9.30
CA SER A 54 -2.81 -10.17 8.09
C SER A 54 -4.21 -9.67 8.40
N ILE A 55 -4.82 -10.10 9.51
CA ILE A 55 -6.11 -9.57 9.97
C ILE A 55 -5.99 -8.08 10.29
N MET A 56 -4.95 -7.69 11.04
CA MET A 56 -4.72 -6.28 11.40
C MET A 56 -4.53 -5.41 10.15
N VAL A 57 -3.69 -5.83 9.21
CA VAL A 57 -3.43 -5.11 7.95
C VAL A 57 -4.69 -5.06 7.08
N PHE A 58 -5.47 -6.14 7.01
CA PHE A 58 -6.75 -6.17 6.30
C PHE A 58 -7.73 -5.13 6.83
N LEU A 59 -7.85 -5.01 8.15
CA LEU A 59 -8.73 -4.00 8.77
C LEU A 59 -8.27 -2.58 8.44
N VAL A 60 -6.97 -2.31 8.51
CA VAL A 60 -6.40 -0.99 8.14
C VAL A 60 -6.66 -0.68 6.67
N MET A 61 -6.39 -1.62 5.76
CA MET A 61 -6.64 -1.43 4.33
C MET A 61 -8.13 -1.23 4.02
N ARG A 62 -9.02 -1.91 4.74
CA ARG A 62 -10.47 -1.72 4.60
C ARG A 62 -10.88 -0.30 5.00
N MET A 63 -10.42 0.18 6.15
CA MET A 63 -10.71 1.55 6.61
C MET A 63 -10.14 2.62 5.68
N LEU A 64 -8.90 2.44 5.22
CA LEU A 64 -8.28 3.34 4.24
C LEU A 64 -9.00 3.31 2.89
N GLY A 65 -9.50 2.14 2.47
CA GLY A 65 -10.32 2.00 1.26
C GLY A 65 -11.64 2.75 1.36
N GLU A 66 -12.32 2.67 2.51
CA GLU A 66 -13.54 3.45 2.78
C GLU A 66 -13.25 4.97 2.71
N MET A 67 -12.15 5.44 3.30
CA MET A 67 -11.73 6.84 3.21
C MET A 67 -11.40 7.28 1.79
N ALA A 68 -10.68 6.45 1.03
CA ALA A 68 -10.27 6.76 -0.34
C ALA A 68 -11.44 6.80 -1.33
N VAL A 69 -12.52 6.08 -1.06
CA VAL A 69 -13.76 6.15 -1.85
C VAL A 69 -14.55 7.43 -1.53
N LEU A 70 -14.57 7.85 -0.26
CA LEU A 70 -15.30 9.06 0.17
C LEU A 70 -14.62 10.35 -0.29
N GLU A 71 -13.31 10.43 -0.14
CA GLU A 71 -12.49 11.57 -0.56
C GLU A 71 -11.38 11.11 -1.51
N PRO A 72 -11.65 10.99 -2.82
CA PRO A 72 -10.65 10.55 -3.77
C PRO A 72 -9.58 11.63 -3.95
N ASP A 73 -8.44 11.46 -3.27
CA ASP A 73 -7.25 12.29 -3.39
C ASP A 73 -6.16 11.55 -4.21
N THR A 74 -5.38 12.28 -5.02
CA THR A 74 -4.24 11.72 -5.76
C THR A 74 -2.99 11.54 -4.89
N GLY A 75 -3.04 12.01 -3.63
CA GLY A 75 -2.01 11.82 -2.61
C GLY A 75 -1.91 10.39 -2.05
N SER A 76 -0.89 10.16 -1.20
CA SER A 76 -0.65 8.87 -0.53
C SER A 76 -1.58 8.67 0.66
N PHE A 77 -1.60 7.47 1.25
CA PHE A 77 -2.35 7.20 2.48
C PHE A 77 -1.98 8.11 3.65
N SER A 78 -0.75 8.65 3.66
CA SER A 78 -0.33 9.67 4.63
C SER A 78 -1.14 10.97 4.53
N THR A 79 -1.68 11.31 3.36
CA THR A 79 -2.59 12.45 3.19
C THR A 79 -3.87 12.25 3.97
N TYR A 80 -4.45 11.03 3.97
CA TYR A 80 -5.62 10.73 4.80
C TYR A 80 -5.28 10.80 6.29
N ALA A 81 -4.11 10.31 6.70
CA ALA A 81 -3.67 10.41 8.10
C ALA A 81 -3.48 11.87 8.55
N ARG A 82 -2.86 12.70 7.71
CA ARG A 82 -2.69 14.14 7.95
C ARG A 82 -4.04 14.87 8.06
N LYS A 83 -5.01 14.52 7.22
CA LYS A 83 -6.37 15.10 7.25
C LYS A 83 -7.19 14.63 8.46
N ALA A 84 -7.11 13.34 8.80
CA ALA A 84 -7.91 12.75 9.86
C ALA A 84 -7.37 13.04 11.27
N ILE A 85 -6.05 13.05 11.45
CA ILE A 85 -5.40 13.12 12.77
C ILE A 85 -4.69 14.46 12.99
N GLY A 86 -4.19 15.11 11.92
CA GLY A 86 -3.56 16.42 11.96
C GLY A 86 -2.15 16.46 11.36
N PRO A 87 -1.51 17.65 11.32
CA PRO A 87 -0.26 17.87 10.58
C PRO A 87 0.95 17.03 10.99
N TRP A 88 0.90 16.38 12.16
CA TRP A 88 1.97 15.53 12.69
C TRP A 88 1.88 14.07 12.24
N ALA A 89 0.75 13.65 11.67
CA ALA A 89 0.43 12.24 11.42
C ALA A 89 0.65 11.78 9.96
N GLY A 90 1.22 12.62 9.10
CA GLY A 90 1.48 12.28 7.70
C GLY A 90 2.47 13.22 7.05
#